data_AF-A0A7S2HPA2-F1
#
_entry.id   AF-A0A7S2HPA2-F1
#
_cell.length_a   1.000
_cell.length_b   1.000
_cell.length_c   1.000
_cell.angle_alpha   90.00
_cell.angle_beta   90.00
_cell.angle_gamma   90.00
#
_symmetry.space_group_name_H-M   'P 1'
#
loop_
_entity.id
_entity.type
_entity.pdbx_description
1 polymer ?
#
loop_
_entity_poly.entity_id
_entity_poly.type
_entity_poly.pdbx_seq_one_letter_code
_entity_poly.pdbx_strand_id
1 'polypeptide(L)'
;EVPTSPQSELLPPRRINSAPPLTPETSAANVSASAAITRRVRIDGQRFILSSTNESIILSGPNVVVKGPPYLPAVGGVTHCHDVVDSSCSATGTCQTCYTFNEADVELIKSQGRNFIRLGVVWAGAQPSDEDALDVAFVQRLHAILNLTDRTGIHVMLDNHGDMTASAGCGNGAPMWVSQKAAPEL
;
A
#
# COMPACT_ATOMS: atom_id res chain seq x y z
N GLU A 1 -63.51 12.30 10.10
CA GLU A 1 -62.77 13.39 10.75
C GLU A 1 -61.29 13.12 10.57
N VAL A 2 -60.57 14.04 9.93
CA VAL A 2 -59.13 13.93 9.65
C VAL A 2 -58.39 14.66 10.77
N PRO A 3 -57.43 14.05 11.49
CA PRO A 3 -56.67 14.78 12.49
C PRO A 3 -55.63 15.68 11.82
N THR A 4 -55.72 16.96 12.16
CA THR A 4 -54.85 18.06 11.71
C THR A 4 -53.44 17.97 12.29
N SER A 5 -52.43 18.13 11.44
CA SER A 5 -51.01 18.27 11.80
C SER A 5 -50.74 19.59 12.53
N PRO A 6 -49.88 19.64 13.58
CA PRO A 6 -49.46 20.90 14.18
C PRO A 6 -48.39 21.58 13.33
N GLN A 7 -48.50 22.91 13.21
CA GLN A 7 -47.58 23.78 12.47
C GLN A 7 -46.25 23.93 13.24
N SER A 8 -45.13 23.78 12.53
CA SER A 8 -43.78 24.07 13.04
C SER A 8 -43.53 25.58 13.01
N GLU A 9 -43.42 26.22 14.17
CA GLU A 9 -42.89 27.59 14.29
C GLU A 9 -41.41 27.62 13.88
N LEU A 10 -41.09 28.47 12.90
CA LEU A 10 -39.72 28.75 12.45
C LEU A 10 -39.06 29.76 13.40
N LEU A 11 -38.04 29.31 14.13
CA LEU A 11 -37.13 30.18 14.87
C LEU A 11 -36.26 31.02 13.92
N PRO A 12 -35.98 32.31 14.22
CA PRO A 12 -35.15 33.16 13.37
C PRO A 12 -33.66 32.77 13.45
N PRO A 13 -32.87 33.05 12.39
CA PRO A 13 -31.46 32.62 12.34
C PRO A 13 -30.61 33.37 13.38
N ARG A 14 -29.84 32.60 14.17
CA ARG A 14 -28.79 33.14 15.06
C ARG A 14 -27.72 33.84 14.22
N ARG A 15 -27.40 35.08 14.58
CA ARG A 15 -26.21 35.78 14.10
C ARG A 15 -24.96 35.02 14.54
N ILE A 16 -24.13 34.64 13.58
CA ILE A 16 -22.78 34.13 13.82
C ILE A 16 -21.90 35.35 14.13
N ASN A 17 -21.42 35.45 15.37
CA ASN A 17 -20.39 36.44 15.71
C ASN A 17 -19.06 35.98 15.10
N SER A 18 -18.43 36.85 14.33
CA SER A 18 -17.12 36.66 13.71
C SER A 18 -16.06 36.36 14.77
N ALA A 19 -15.35 35.24 14.63
CA ALA A 19 -14.18 34.93 15.44
C ALA A 19 -13.02 35.90 15.12
N PRO A 20 -12.20 36.32 16.08
CA PRO A 20 -11.02 37.13 15.82
C PRO A 20 -9.97 36.32 15.02
N PRO A 21 -9.14 36.99 14.19
CA PRO A 21 -8.17 36.31 13.34
C PRO A 21 -7.08 35.66 14.20
N LEU A 22 -6.88 34.36 14.00
CA LEU A 22 -5.74 33.62 14.56
C LEU A 22 -4.47 34.12 13.88
N THR A 23 -3.58 34.76 14.65
CA THR A 23 -2.20 35.03 14.24
C THR A 23 -1.43 33.71 14.10
N PRO A 24 -0.60 33.53 13.06
CA PRO A 24 0.21 32.32 12.93
C PRO A 24 1.38 32.39 13.93
N GLU A 25 1.29 31.64 15.03
CA GLU A 25 2.47 31.30 15.82
C GLU A 25 3.35 30.36 15.00
N THR A 26 4.45 30.91 14.48
CA THR A 26 5.57 30.14 13.94
C THR A 26 6.24 29.35 15.06
N SER A 27 5.87 28.08 15.21
CA SER A 27 6.74 27.07 15.80
C SER A 27 7.07 26.05 14.73
N ALA A 28 8.07 26.37 13.91
CA ALA A 28 8.72 25.41 13.04
C ALA A 28 9.56 24.50 13.94
N ALA A 29 8.97 23.38 14.38
CA ALA A 29 9.74 22.27 14.90
C ALA A 29 10.68 21.81 13.78
N ASN A 30 11.97 22.09 13.96
CA ASN A 30 13.03 21.72 13.04
C ASN A 30 13.22 20.21 13.10
N VAL A 31 12.36 19.46 12.41
CA VAL A 31 12.62 18.05 12.12
C VAL A 31 13.74 18.04 11.11
N SER A 32 14.95 17.76 11.58
CA SER A 32 16.09 17.47 10.71
C SER A 32 15.69 16.32 9.78
N ALA A 33 15.36 16.67 8.54
CA ALA A 33 15.22 15.69 7.48
C ALA A 33 16.61 15.10 7.27
N SER A 34 16.85 13.92 7.85
CA SER A 34 18.00 13.10 7.51
C SER A 34 18.07 13.04 5.99
N ALA A 35 19.18 13.52 5.42
CA ALA A 35 19.36 13.57 3.98
C ALA A 35 19.05 12.17 3.43
N ALA A 36 18.02 12.08 2.58
CA ALA A 36 17.57 10.80 2.05
C ALA A 36 18.78 10.08 1.44
N ILE A 37 19.19 8.97 2.06
CA ILE A 37 20.26 8.14 1.53
C ILE A 37 19.79 7.73 0.15
N THR A 38 20.47 8.21 -0.89
CA THR A 38 20.06 7.95 -2.25
C THR A 38 20.25 6.46 -2.52
N ARG A 39 19.17 5.67 -2.40
CA ARG A 39 19.12 4.21 -2.67
C ARG A 39 19.24 3.87 -4.15
N ARG A 40 20.04 4.65 -4.88
CA ARG A 40 20.21 4.51 -6.31
C ARG A 40 21.16 3.35 -6.57
N VAL A 41 20.59 2.22 -6.95
CA VAL A 41 21.33 1.15 -7.58
C VAL A 41 21.40 1.45 -9.08
N ARG A 42 22.61 1.45 -9.64
CA ARG A 42 22.83 1.57 -11.10
C ARG A 42 23.33 0.25 -11.64
N ILE A 43 23.16 0.03 -12.95
CA ILE A 43 23.69 -1.14 -13.64
C ILE A 43 25.02 -0.75 -14.29
N ASP A 44 26.03 -1.60 -14.14
CA ASP A 44 27.34 -1.47 -14.75
C ASP A 44 27.76 -2.83 -15.33
N GLY A 45 27.62 -3.00 -16.64
CA GLY A 45 27.70 -4.30 -17.29
C GLY A 45 26.68 -5.28 -16.70
N GLN A 46 27.17 -6.33 -16.04
CA GLN A 46 26.35 -7.37 -15.40
C GLN A 46 26.25 -7.21 -13.87
N ARG A 47 26.63 -6.05 -13.33
CA ARG A 47 26.66 -5.80 -11.89
C ARG A 47 25.70 -4.70 -11.49
N PHE A 48 25.07 -4.88 -10.34
CA PHE A 48 24.43 -3.79 -9.62
C PHE A 48 25.48 -3.05 -8.81
N ILE A 49 25.54 -1.72 -8.95
CA ILE A 49 26.46 -0.84 -8.24
C ILE A 49 25.65 0.09 -7.34
N LEU A 50 26.02 0.17 -6.07
CA LEU A 50 25.45 1.13 -5.14
C LEU A 50 26.03 2.52 -5.43
N SER A 51 25.19 3.49 -5.79
CA SER A 51 25.68 4.81 -6.24
C SER A 51 26.41 5.60 -5.14
N SER A 52 26.11 5.35 -3.86
CA SER A 52 26.73 6.07 -2.75
C SER A 52 28.17 5.63 -2.47
N THR A 53 28.51 4.37 -2.71
CA THR A 53 29.84 3.80 -2.44
C THR A 53 30.62 3.47 -3.70
N ASN A 54 29.95 3.41 -4.86
CA ASN A 54 30.49 2.94 -6.12
C ASN A 54 30.96 1.46 -6.08
N GLU A 55 30.45 0.68 -5.12
CA GLU A 55 30.76 -0.74 -4.96
C GLU A 55 29.66 -1.63 -5.54
N SER A 56 30.04 -2.85 -5.91
CA SER A 56 29.07 -3.88 -6.31
C SER A 56 28.19 -4.27 -5.13
N ILE A 57 26.90 -4.42 -5.36
CA ILE A 57 25.91 -4.89 -4.38
C ILE A 57 25.22 -6.15 -4.89
N ILE A 58 24.95 -7.09 -3.98
CA ILE A 58 24.08 -8.23 -4.23
C ILE A 58 22.72 -7.91 -3.60
N LEU A 59 21.66 -7.98 -4.39
CA LEU A 59 20.29 -7.83 -3.93
C LEU A 59 19.72 -9.21 -3.59
N SER A 60 19.45 -9.46 -2.32
CA SER A 60 18.92 -10.75 -1.84
C SER A 60 17.77 -10.52 -0.88
N GLY A 61 16.68 -11.27 -1.05
CA GLY A 61 15.44 -10.97 -0.34
C GLY A 61 14.25 -11.83 -0.74
N PRO A 62 13.13 -11.73 0.01
CA PRO A 62 11.90 -12.43 -0.30
C PRO A 62 11.07 -11.70 -1.38
N ASN A 63 9.99 -12.38 -1.79
CA ASN A 63 8.87 -11.75 -2.48
C ASN A 63 7.86 -11.27 -1.43
N VAL A 64 7.29 -10.09 -1.65
CA VAL A 64 6.18 -9.54 -0.85
C VAL A 64 5.06 -9.25 -1.84
N VAL A 65 4.04 -10.11 -1.87
CA VAL A 65 2.98 -10.04 -2.89
C VAL A 65 1.62 -10.33 -2.25
N VAL A 66 0.68 -9.40 -2.41
CA VAL A 66 -0.73 -9.59 -2.07
C VAL A 66 -1.53 -9.62 -3.37
N LYS A 67 -2.05 -10.80 -3.73
CA LYS A 67 -2.61 -11.08 -5.06
C LYS A 67 -4.09 -10.72 -5.22
N GLY A 68 -4.75 -10.31 -4.15
CA GLY A 68 -6.16 -9.94 -4.14
C GLY A 68 -6.42 -8.64 -3.35
N PRO A 69 -7.63 -8.07 -3.46
CA PRO A 69 -8.02 -6.89 -2.70
C PRO A 69 -7.88 -7.13 -1.18
N PRO A 70 -7.46 -6.12 -0.39
CA PRO A 70 -7.30 -4.71 -0.77
C PRO A 70 -6.01 -4.35 -1.55
N TYR A 71 -5.20 -5.33 -1.96
CA TYR A 71 -3.90 -5.19 -2.64
C TYR A 71 -2.86 -4.37 -1.85
N LEU A 72 -1.61 -4.84 -1.92
CA LEU A 72 -0.48 -4.39 -1.10
C LEU A 72 -0.68 -4.66 0.41
N PRO A 73 0.37 -5.08 1.13
CA PRO A 73 0.27 -5.28 2.57
C PRO A 73 0.18 -3.94 3.33
N ALA A 74 -0.43 -3.97 4.51
CA ALA A 74 -0.36 -2.87 5.46
C ALA A 74 1.02 -2.81 6.13
N VAL A 75 1.51 -1.60 6.40
CA VAL A 75 2.83 -1.39 7.05
C VAL A 75 2.75 -1.18 8.57
N GLY A 76 1.54 -1.14 9.12
CA GLY A 76 1.33 -0.91 10.54
C GLY A 76 1.70 -2.13 11.40
N GLY A 77 2.06 -1.86 12.66
CA GLY A 77 2.42 -2.88 13.64
C GLY A 77 3.92 -3.04 13.82
N VAL A 78 4.29 -3.77 14.88
CA VAL A 78 5.69 -4.00 15.31
C VAL A 78 5.93 -5.46 15.73
N THR A 79 5.00 -6.35 15.39
CA THR A 79 5.05 -7.76 15.76
C THR A 79 5.07 -8.61 14.50
N HIS A 80 5.72 -9.76 14.59
CA HIS A 80 5.59 -10.78 13.56
C HIS A 80 4.14 -11.23 13.44
N CYS A 81 3.75 -11.52 12.21
CA CYS A 81 2.50 -12.20 11.94
C CYS A 81 2.49 -13.60 12.56
N HIS A 82 1.33 -14.02 13.06
CA HIS A 82 1.03 -15.42 13.35
C HIS A 82 -0.19 -15.85 12.53
N ASP A 83 0.06 -16.48 11.39
CA ASP A 83 -0.99 -17.07 10.56
C ASP A 83 -1.63 -18.27 11.28
N VAL A 84 -2.94 -18.42 11.11
CA VAL A 84 -3.70 -19.62 11.48
C VAL A 84 -4.26 -20.22 10.21
N VAL A 85 -3.48 -21.10 9.60
CA VAL A 85 -3.82 -21.83 8.37
C VAL A 85 -3.57 -23.32 8.58
N ASP A 86 -4.60 -24.02 9.04
CA ASP A 86 -4.59 -25.47 9.27
C ASP A 86 -5.91 -26.13 8.77
N SER A 87 -6.00 -27.45 8.92
CA SER A 87 -7.19 -28.21 8.50
C SER A 87 -8.45 -27.81 9.26
N SER A 88 -8.32 -27.36 10.51
CA SER A 88 -9.45 -26.97 11.36
C SER A 88 -10.04 -25.67 10.85
N CYS A 89 -9.21 -24.63 10.69
CA CYS A 89 -9.68 -23.34 10.18
C CYS A 89 -10.19 -23.45 8.74
N SER A 90 -9.64 -24.35 7.93
CA SER A 90 -10.07 -24.56 6.56
C SER A 90 -11.47 -25.16 6.51
N ALA A 91 -11.78 -26.11 7.40
CA ALA A 91 -13.10 -26.73 7.50
C ALA A 91 -14.18 -25.74 7.99
N THR A 92 -13.80 -24.75 8.80
CA THR A 92 -14.71 -23.77 9.40
C THR A 92 -14.72 -22.42 8.68
N GLY A 93 -13.83 -22.19 7.71
CA GLY A 93 -13.65 -20.90 7.05
C GLY A 93 -13.10 -19.80 7.98
N THR A 94 -12.41 -20.17 9.05
CA THR A 94 -11.91 -19.23 10.07
C THR A 94 -10.40 -18.98 9.98
N CYS A 95 -9.78 -19.32 8.85
CA CYS A 95 -8.35 -19.10 8.69
C CYS A 95 -8.01 -17.61 8.75
N GLN A 96 -6.95 -17.30 9.49
CA GLN A 96 -6.40 -15.96 9.58
C GLN A 96 -5.07 -15.95 8.87
N THR A 97 -4.93 -15.07 7.88
CA THR A 97 -3.64 -14.79 7.28
C THR A 97 -3.34 -13.31 7.44
N CYS A 98 -2.09 -12.99 7.71
CA CYS A 98 -1.67 -11.61 7.79
C CYS A 98 -1.47 -11.02 6.41
N TYR A 99 -1.79 -9.75 6.32
CA TYR A 99 -1.59 -8.94 5.13
C TYR A 99 -0.68 -7.76 5.48
N THR A 100 0.41 -8.03 6.21
CA THR A 100 1.34 -6.99 6.68
C THR A 100 2.73 -7.13 6.10
N PHE A 101 3.42 -5.99 6.00
CA PHE A 101 4.85 -5.86 5.78
C PHE A 101 5.33 -4.71 6.67
N ASN A 102 5.56 -5.01 7.95
CA ASN A 102 5.81 -4.04 9.00
C ASN A 102 7.30 -4.01 9.43
N GLU A 103 7.63 -3.24 10.47
CA GLU A 103 9.01 -3.10 10.94
C GLU A 103 9.62 -4.43 11.40
N ALA A 104 8.84 -5.31 12.02
CA ALA A 104 9.32 -6.62 12.48
C ALA A 104 9.66 -7.56 11.31
N ASP A 105 8.91 -7.47 10.20
CA ASP A 105 9.19 -8.21 8.97
C ASP A 105 10.50 -7.72 8.32
N VAL A 106 10.72 -6.40 8.31
CA VAL A 106 11.95 -5.80 7.81
C VAL A 106 13.16 -6.19 8.66
N GLU A 107 13.03 -6.18 9.99
CA GLU A 107 14.07 -6.63 10.90
C GLU A 107 14.41 -8.10 10.70
N LEU A 108 13.40 -8.95 10.50
CA LEU A 108 13.59 -10.35 10.18
C LEU A 108 14.40 -10.53 8.89
N ILE A 109 14.05 -9.83 7.81
CA ILE A 109 14.81 -9.84 6.55
C ILE A 109 16.27 -9.43 6.80
N LYS A 110 16.51 -8.34 7.54
CA LYS A 110 17.86 -7.84 7.81
C LYS A 110 18.68 -8.78 8.69
N SER A 111 18.05 -9.43 9.68
CA SER A 111 18.71 -10.42 10.55
C SER A 111 19.21 -11.64 9.77
N GLN A 112 18.60 -11.94 8.62
CA GLN A 112 19.03 -12.99 7.70
C GLN A 112 20.13 -12.53 6.72
N GLY A 113 20.66 -11.31 6.88
CA GLY A 113 21.66 -10.72 6.00
C GLY A 113 21.11 -10.31 4.62
N ARG A 114 19.77 -10.20 4.49
CA ARG A 114 19.09 -9.78 3.26
C ARG A 114 18.85 -8.28 3.25
N ASN A 115 18.76 -7.70 2.06
CA ASN A 115 18.72 -6.25 1.84
C ASN A 115 17.68 -5.81 0.79
N PHE A 116 16.85 -6.71 0.31
CA PHE A 116 15.99 -6.50 -0.85
C PHE A 116 14.59 -7.10 -0.63
N ILE A 117 13.61 -6.61 -1.38
CA ILE A 117 12.34 -7.30 -1.64
C ILE A 117 11.94 -7.17 -3.11
N ARG A 118 11.29 -8.21 -3.64
CA ARG A 118 10.47 -8.10 -4.86
C ARG A 118 9.04 -7.80 -4.43
N LEU A 119 8.58 -6.57 -4.66
CA LEU A 119 7.26 -6.09 -4.23
C LEU A 119 6.26 -6.20 -5.39
N GLY A 120 5.25 -7.05 -5.21
CA GLY A 120 4.17 -7.21 -6.18
C GLY A 120 3.23 -6.01 -6.17
N VAL A 121 3.07 -5.39 -7.34
CA VAL A 121 2.17 -4.27 -7.65
C VAL A 121 1.21 -4.77 -8.71
N VAL A 122 0.01 -5.19 -8.31
CA VAL A 122 -0.96 -5.81 -9.23
C VAL A 122 -1.74 -4.72 -9.97
N TRP A 123 -1.78 -4.75 -11.30
CA TRP A 123 -2.51 -3.76 -12.12
C TRP A 123 -3.98 -3.62 -11.69
N ALA A 124 -4.66 -4.73 -11.40
CA ALA A 124 -6.03 -4.73 -10.92
C ALA A 124 -6.27 -3.91 -9.64
N GLY A 125 -5.26 -3.76 -8.79
CA GLY A 125 -5.31 -2.87 -7.63
C GLY A 125 -4.95 -1.44 -7.97
N ALA A 126 -4.01 -1.23 -8.89
CA ALA A 126 -3.53 0.09 -9.27
C ALA A 126 -4.52 0.88 -10.13
N GLN A 127 -5.30 0.21 -10.97
CA GLN A 127 -6.28 0.80 -11.88
C GLN A 127 -7.53 -0.11 -11.95
N PRO A 128 -8.38 -0.09 -10.92
CA PRO A 128 -9.49 -1.03 -10.78
C PRO A 128 -10.64 -0.78 -11.76
N SER A 129 -10.72 0.40 -12.36
CA SER A 129 -11.71 0.85 -13.36
C SER A 129 -11.03 1.28 -14.67
N ASP A 130 -11.78 1.28 -15.77
CA ASP A 130 -11.32 1.75 -17.09
C ASP A 130 -11.27 3.29 -17.13
N GLU A 131 -10.24 3.85 -16.50
CA GLU A 131 -10.00 5.29 -16.38
C GLU A 131 -8.52 5.63 -16.59
N ASP A 132 -8.21 6.83 -17.08
CA ASP A 132 -6.82 7.30 -17.24
C ASP A 132 -6.26 7.85 -15.91
N ALA A 133 -6.38 7.06 -14.84
CA ALA A 133 -5.93 7.39 -13.50
C ALA A 133 -5.58 6.13 -12.69
N LEU A 134 -4.76 6.31 -11.64
CA LEU A 134 -4.48 5.25 -10.66
C LEU A 134 -5.37 5.43 -9.42
N ASP A 135 -5.72 4.33 -8.77
CA ASP A 135 -6.43 4.33 -7.49
C ASP A 135 -5.59 5.04 -6.43
N VAL A 136 -6.14 6.14 -5.90
CA VAL A 136 -5.45 6.99 -4.93
C VAL A 136 -5.08 6.21 -3.66
N ALA A 137 -5.97 5.32 -3.20
CA ALA A 137 -5.74 4.54 -1.99
C ALA A 137 -4.61 3.50 -2.20
N PHE A 138 -4.55 2.86 -3.36
CA PHE A 138 -3.47 1.96 -3.76
C PHE A 138 -2.13 2.69 -3.81
N VAL A 139 -2.08 3.86 -4.44
CA VAL A 139 -0.88 4.70 -4.50
C VAL A 139 -0.42 5.10 -3.10
N GLN A 140 -1.34 5.46 -2.19
CA GLN A 140 -1.03 5.74 -0.79
C GLN A 140 -0.43 4.52 -0.06
N ARG A 141 -0.99 3.32 -0.25
CA ARG A 141 -0.44 2.08 0.33
C ARG A 141 0.95 1.77 -0.22
N LEU A 142 1.16 1.94 -1.53
CA LEU A 142 2.47 1.77 -2.16
C LEU A 142 3.50 2.72 -1.56
N HIS A 143 3.17 4.01 -1.43
CA HIS A 143 4.05 4.99 -0.79
C HIS A 143 4.34 4.65 0.68
N ALA A 144 3.39 4.11 1.42
CA ALA A 144 3.64 3.69 2.80
C ALA A 144 4.70 2.58 2.89
N ILE A 145 4.64 1.58 2.00
CA ILE A 145 5.65 0.52 1.88
C ILE A 145 6.99 1.10 1.46
N LEU A 146 7.00 1.92 0.40
CA LEU A 146 8.22 2.54 -0.10
C LEU A 146 8.89 3.40 0.98
N ASN A 147 8.13 4.22 1.71
CA ASN A 147 8.63 5.01 2.84
C ASN A 147 9.22 4.13 3.96
N LEU A 148 8.60 3.00 4.29
CA LEU A 148 9.13 2.06 5.26
C LEU A 148 10.49 1.49 4.78
N THR A 149 10.56 1.00 3.54
CA THR A 149 11.81 0.51 2.95
C THR A 149 12.86 1.62 2.83
N ASP A 150 12.39 2.85 2.60
CA ASP A 150 13.20 4.05 2.49
C ASP A 150 13.71 4.60 3.83
N ARG A 151 13.17 4.14 4.95
CA ARG A 151 13.71 4.47 6.26
C ARG A 151 14.61 3.35 6.77
N THR A 152 14.35 2.12 6.37
CA THR A 152 14.97 0.92 6.95
C THR A 152 16.14 0.35 6.13
N GLY A 153 16.30 0.81 4.88
CA GLY A 153 17.43 0.41 4.03
C GLY A 153 17.18 -0.87 3.22
N ILE A 154 15.92 -1.22 2.98
CA ILE A 154 15.55 -2.31 2.07
C ILE A 154 15.45 -1.76 0.64
N HIS A 155 16.09 -2.40 -0.32
CA HIS A 155 15.94 -2.13 -1.74
C HIS A 155 14.67 -2.79 -2.28
N VAL A 156 13.99 -2.15 -3.22
CA VAL A 156 12.72 -2.64 -3.78
C VAL A 156 12.81 -2.75 -5.29
N MET A 157 12.38 -3.88 -5.83
CA MET A 157 12.00 -4.00 -7.24
C MET A 157 10.47 -4.06 -7.30
N LEU A 158 9.87 -3.10 -8.02
CA LEU A 158 8.44 -3.13 -8.31
C LEU A 158 8.18 -4.17 -9.40
N ASP A 159 7.31 -5.10 -9.10
CA ASP A 159 6.91 -6.21 -9.95
C ASP A 159 5.45 -6.03 -10.35
N ASN A 160 5.17 -5.73 -11.62
CA ASN A 160 3.79 -5.69 -12.12
C ASN A 160 3.24 -7.12 -12.18
N HIS A 161 2.73 -7.60 -11.05
CA HIS A 161 2.53 -9.03 -10.81
C HIS A 161 1.24 -9.52 -11.46
N GLY A 162 1.28 -10.75 -12.00
CA GLY A 162 0.10 -11.47 -12.44
C GLY A 162 0.35 -12.96 -12.58
N ASP A 163 -0.68 -13.76 -12.27
CA ASP A 163 -0.74 -15.19 -12.56
C ASP A 163 -2.00 -15.46 -13.36
N MET A 164 -1.91 -16.27 -14.43
CA MET A 164 -3.05 -16.56 -15.30
C MET A 164 -3.76 -15.29 -15.82
N THR A 165 -3.00 -14.23 -16.05
CA THR A 165 -3.42 -12.93 -16.62
C THR A 165 -4.35 -12.09 -15.75
N ALA A 166 -5.48 -12.62 -15.29
CA ALA A 166 -6.53 -11.87 -14.62
C ALA A 166 -7.45 -12.78 -13.78
N SER A 167 -8.28 -12.18 -12.92
CA SER A 167 -9.28 -12.90 -12.12
C SER A 167 -10.35 -13.61 -12.95
N ALA A 168 -10.59 -13.19 -14.20
CA ALA A 168 -11.44 -13.89 -15.16
C ALA A 168 -11.02 -15.36 -15.38
N GLY A 169 -9.72 -15.65 -15.28
CA GLY A 169 -9.16 -17.00 -15.39
C GLY A 169 -8.84 -17.64 -14.02
N CYS A 170 -9.49 -17.20 -12.95
CA CYS A 170 -9.15 -17.56 -11.56
C CYS A 170 -7.71 -17.14 -11.14
N GLY A 171 -7.11 -16.21 -11.88
CA GLY A 171 -5.78 -15.66 -11.64
C GLY A 171 -5.79 -14.31 -10.92
N ASN A 172 -4.71 -13.54 -11.14
CA ASN A 172 -4.57 -12.14 -10.77
C ASN A 172 -3.68 -11.42 -11.79
N GLY A 173 -3.65 -10.09 -11.76
CA GLY A 173 -2.85 -9.30 -12.69
C GLY A 173 -3.67 -8.16 -13.24
N ALA A 174 -4.14 -8.32 -14.47
CA ALA A 174 -4.99 -7.33 -15.13
C ALA A 174 -6.37 -7.22 -14.45
N PRO A 175 -6.95 -6.01 -14.39
CA PRO A 175 -8.30 -5.79 -13.87
C PRO A 175 -9.36 -6.46 -14.75
N MET A 176 -10.53 -6.72 -14.15
CA MET A 176 -11.65 -7.37 -14.84
C MET A 176 -12.09 -6.59 -16.10
N TRP A 177 -12.10 -5.26 -16.05
CA TRP A 177 -12.50 -4.43 -17.19
C TRP A 177 -11.63 -4.64 -18.43
N VAL A 178 -10.35 -5.04 -18.28
CA VAL A 178 -9.48 -5.40 -19.42
C VAL A 178 -9.96 -6.70 -20.06
N SER A 179 -10.32 -7.68 -19.24
CA SER A 179 -10.85 -8.97 -19.73
C SER A 179 -12.18 -8.75 -20.46
N GLN A 180 -13.03 -7.86 -19.93
CA GLN A 180 -14.32 -7.48 -20.53
C GLN A 180 -14.18 -6.76 -21.88
N LYS A 181 -13.02 -6.15 -22.20
CA LYS A 181 -12.79 -5.61 -23.56
C LYS A 181 -12.67 -6.71 -24.61
N ALA A 182 -12.20 -7.90 -24.23
CA ALA A 182 -12.06 -9.04 -25.13
C ALA A 182 -13.29 -9.99 -25.09
N ALA A 183 -13.90 -10.14 -23.92
CA ALA A 183 -15.07 -10.98 -23.68
C ALA A 183 -16.09 -10.21 -22.82
N PRO A 184 -16.99 -9.42 -23.46
CA PRO A 184 -17.91 -8.51 -22.76
C PRO A 184 -18.91 -9.18 -21.82
N GLU A 185 -19.06 -10.50 -21.90
CA GLU A 185 -19.97 -11.32 -21.08
C GLU A 185 -19.39 -11.74 -19.72
N LEU A 186 -18.10 -11.46 -19.46
CA LEU A 186 -17.42 -11.73 -18.18
C LEU A 186 -17.89 -10.83 -17.03
#